data_AF-M6REQ2-F1
#
_entry.id   AF-M6REQ2-F1
#
_cell.length_a   1.000
_cell.length_b   1.000
_cell.length_c   1.000
_cell.angle_alpha   90.00
_cell.angle_beta   90.00
_cell.angle_gamma   90.00
#
_symmetry.space_group_name_H-M   'P 1'
#
loop_
_entity.id
_entity.type
_entity.pdbx_description
1 polymer ?
#
loop_
_entity_poly.entity_id
_entity_poly.type
_entity_poly.pdbx_seq_one_letter_code
_entity_poly.pdbx_strand_id
1 'polypeptide(L)'
;MKGFFYWAGRALVFFILVLVGTEILLNVLKSPSLQFYRDQKLLHRYNPVYYVDLAPNKDIFIRHFAGKWEGRFRTNSLGMRGLEEPDSTKPQLACLGDSLVMGFGVSDEDTFCHQLNGIELKGGARQTLNLAVDAYGSLGALRRLQDMAPKLKNLKEVLFFVSGNDFTLPEELRAKGMLSDDEIDEIRSRDPNFNRNFRIQFELSRASYTFQALKLAFEQLKVQYGFTMFRLKSEWNSTGFSSASTVEQTPVKYMKDSFFRTPETKCDPNPQETFKKRM
;
A
#
# COMPACT_ATOMS: atom_id res chain seq x y z
N MET A 1 -42.26 4.60 27.19
CA MET A 1 -41.05 5.37 26.84
C MET A 1 -39.84 5.10 27.76
N LYS A 2 -39.98 4.98 29.09
CA LYS A 2 -38.84 4.72 30.01
C LYS A 2 -38.04 3.43 29.73
N GLY A 3 -38.70 2.36 29.26
CA GLY A 3 -38.04 1.10 28.93
C GLY A 3 -37.12 1.18 27.70
N PHE A 4 -37.53 1.88 26.64
CA PHE A 4 -36.76 1.97 25.39
C PHE A 4 -35.41 2.69 25.58
N PHE A 5 -35.42 3.84 26.27
CA PHE A 5 -34.19 4.59 26.56
C PHE A 5 -33.23 3.83 27.49
N TYR A 6 -33.77 3.03 28.42
CA TYR A 6 -32.96 2.17 29.28
C TYR A 6 -32.28 1.03 28.49
N TRP A 7 -33.01 0.38 27.58
CA TRP A 7 -32.45 -0.65 26.70
C TRP A 7 -31.44 -0.09 25.71
N ALA A 8 -31.74 1.06 25.08
CA ALA A 8 -30.81 1.75 24.20
C ALA A 8 -29.51 2.16 24.92
N GLY A 9 -29.63 2.66 26.16
CA GLY A 9 -28.47 2.99 27.00
C GLY A 9 -27.61 1.77 27.32
N ARG A 10 -28.22 0.63 27.68
CA ARG A 10 -27.48 -0.62 27.94
C ARG A 10 -26.80 -1.16 26.69
N ALA A 11 -27.47 -1.10 25.53
CA ALA A 11 -26.88 -1.50 24.27
C ALA A 11 -25.66 -0.63 23.92
N LEU A 12 -25.78 0.70 24.07
CA LEU A 12 -24.67 1.62 23.84
C LEU A 12 -23.48 1.33 24.75
N VAL A 13 -23.72 1.14 26.05
CA VAL A 13 -22.66 0.79 27.02
C VAL A 13 -21.99 -0.53 26.64
N PHE A 14 -22.78 -1.55 26.25
CA PHE A 14 -22.24 -2.81 25.78
C PHE A 14 -21.32 -2.64 24.56
N PHE A 15 -21.75 -1.89 23.54
CA PHE A 15 -20.91 -1.63 22.37
C PHE A 15 -19.62 -0.88 22.71
N ILE A 16 -19.68 0.11 23.60
CA ILE A 16 -18.49 0.83 24.06
C ILE A 16 -17.53 -0.14 24.76
N LEU A 17 -18.03 -1.00 25.65
CA LEU A 17 -17.21 -2.01 26.34
C LEU A 17 -16.58 -3.00 25.35
N VAL A 18 -17.32 -3.45 24.34
CA VAL A 18 -16.79 -4.33 23.29
C VAL A 18 -15.69 -3.62 22.49
N LEU A 19 -15.89 -2.36 22.09
CA LEU A 19 -14.90 -1.60 21.34
C LEU A 19 -13.62 -1.36 22.16
N VAL A 20 -13.76 -0.92 23.42
CA VAL A 20 -12.61 -0.71 24.32
C VAL A 20 -11.90 -2.02 24.62
N GLY A 21 -12.66 -3.09 24.91
CA GLY A 21 -12.10 -4.42 25.17
C GLY A 21 -11.34 -4.97 23.96
N THR A 22 -11.88 -4.78 22.75
CA THR A 22 -11.22 -5.18 21.50
C THR A 22 -9.97 -4.36 21.25
N GLU A 23 -10.00 -3.05 21.50
CA GLU A 23 -8.84 -2.18 21.35
C GLU A 23 -7.71 -2.63 22.28
N ILE A 24 -8.01 -2.87 23.56
CA ILE A 24 -7.03 -3.38 24.53
C ILE A 24 -6.49 -4.74 24.07
N LEU A 25 -7.38 -5.65 23.68
CA LEU A 25 -6.99 -7.00 23.26
C LEU A 25 -6.05 -6.96 22.05
N LEU A 26 -6.35 -6.17 21.02
CA LEU A 26 -5.51 -6.04 19.83
C LEU A 26 -4.15 -5.41 20.16
N ASN A 27 -4.12 -4.41 21.04
CA ASN A 27 -2.88 -3.79 21.50
C ASN A 27 -2.00 -4.74 22.33
N VAL A 28 -2.58 -5.74 23.00
CA VAL A 28 -1.85 -6.77 23.74
C VAL A 28 -1.40 -7.90 22.82
N LEU A 29 -2.30 -8.45 22.00
CA LEU A 29 -2.01 -9.62 21.15
C LEU A 29 -1.03 -9.33 20.02
N LYS A 30 -1.12 -8.13 19.41
CA LYS A 30 -0.24 -7.67 18.32
C LYS A 30 0.03 -8.74 17.26
N SER A 31 -1.02 -9.36 16.73
CA SER A 31 -0.88 -10.39 15.70
C SER A 31 -0.02 -9.88 14.54
N PRO A 32 0.95 -10.65 14.00
CA PRO A 32 1.92 -10.15 13.02
C PRO A 32 1.31 -9.46 11.79
N SER A 33 0.20 -9.99 11.28
CA SER A 33 -0.53 -9.41 10.13
C SER A 33 -1.08 -8.03 10.43
N LEU A 34 -1.84 -7.88 11.52
CA LEU A 34 -2.42 -6.60 11.89
C LEU A 34 -1.34 -5.61 12.37
N GLN A 35 -0.30 -6.09 13.04
CA GLN A 35 0.79 -5.25 13.54
C GLN A 35 1.58 -4.63 12.39
N PHE A 36 1.85 -5.39 11.33
CA PHE A 36 2.46 -4.88 10.11
C PHE A 36 1.72 -3.67 9.53
N TYR A 37 0.40 -3.79 9.35
CA TYR A 37 -0.41 -2.67 8.85
C TYR A 37 -0.48 -1.53 9.88
N ARG A 38 -0.48 -1.84 11.18
CA ARG A 38 -0.49 -0.86 12.26
C ARG A 38 0.77 0.01 12.23
N ASP A 39 1.93 -0.61 12.14
CA ASP A 39 3.22 0.06 12.12
C ASP A 39 3.37 0.96 10.89
N GLN A 40 2.93 0.50 9.72
CA GLN A 40 2.82 1.35 8.54
C GLN A 40 1.89 2.53 8.79
N LYS A 41 0.71 2.32 9.41
CA LYS A 41 -0.22 3.43 9.65
C LYS A 41 0.35 4.47 10.62
N LEU A 42 1.16 4.03 11.59
CA LEU A 42 1.84 4.90 12.57
C LEU A 42 3.05 5.63 12.01
N LEU A 43 3.73 5.04 11.01
CA LEU A 43 4.81 5.69 10.26
C LEU A 43 4.29 6.89 9.46
N HIS A 44 3.03 6.84 9.01
CA HIS A 44 2.44 7.87 8.17
C HIS A 44 1.62 8.92 8.95
N ARG A 45 1.41 10.07 8.31
CA ARG A 45 0.50 11.14 8.72
C ARG A 45 -0.38 11.56 7.53
N TYR A 46 -1.51 12.19 7.85
CA TYR A 46 -2.32 12.87 6.86
C TYR A 46 -1.67 14.18 6.42
N ASN A 47 -1.69 14.46 5.12
CA ASN A 47 -1.35 15.76 4.53
C ASN A 47 -2.53 16.28 3.69
N PRO A 48 -2.95 17.55 3.83
CA PRO A 48 -4.11 18.07 3.10
C PRO A 48 -3.87 18.29 1.60
N VAL A 49 -2.63 18.32 1.13
CA VAL A 49 -2.27 18.60 -0.27
C VAL A 49 -2.01 17.31 -1.06
N TYR A 50 -1.35 16.34 -0.43
CA TYR A 50 -0.94 15.09 -1.07
C TYR A 50 -1.25 13.85 -0.22
N TYR A 51 -2.25 13.97 0.65
CA TYR A 51 -2.95 12.90 1.39
C TYR A 51 -2.15 12.13 2.44
N VAL A 52 -1.09 11.46 2.02
CA VAL A 52 -0.26 10.62 2.87
C VAL A 52 1.15 11.17 2.86
N ASP A 53 1.75 11.28 4.04
CA ASP A 53 3.14 11.69 4.21
C ASP A 53 3.77 10.85 5.31
N LEU A 54 5.09 10.82 5.38
CA LEU A 54 5.79 10.26 6.53
C LEU A 54 5.63 11.21 7.73
N ALA A 55 5.29 10.65 8.88
CA ALA A 55 5.22 11.42 10.11
C ALA A 55 6.65 11.80 10.54
N PRO A 56 6.87 13.00 11.09
CA PRO A 56 8.19 13.42 11.56
C PRO A 56 8.57 12.70 12.86
N ASN A 57 9.88 12.59 13.10
CA ASN A 57 10.45 12.03 14.33
C ASN A 57 9.93 10.63 14.67
N LYS A 58 9.84 9.76 13.66
CA LYS A 58 9.46 8.35 13.87
C LYS A 58 10.69 7.47 13.94
N ASP A 59 10.53 6.41 14.71
CA ASP A 59 11.45 5.29 14.80
C ASP A 59 10.62 4.03 15.04
N ILE A 60 10.41 3.26 13.97
CA ILE A 60 9.50 2.12 13.97
C ILE A 60 10.22 0.95 13.32
N PHE A 61 10.27 -0.19 13.99
CA PHE A 61 10.70 -1.44 13.37
C PHE A 61 9.51 -2.12 12.70
N ILE A 62 9.59 -2.34 11.39
CA ILE A 62 8.50 -2.95 10.61
C ILE A 62 8.97 -4.34 10.16
N ARG A 63 8.20 -5.36 10.52
CA ARG A 63 8.38 -6.74 10.02
C ARG A 63 7.20 -7.11 9.12
N HIS A 64 7.50 -7.55 7.90
CA HIS A 64 6.46 -8.08 7.01
C HIS A 64 5.78 -9.30 7.65
N PHE A 65 4.45 -9.35 7.62
CA PHE A 65 3.68 -10.39 8.31
C PHE A 65 4.01 -11.83 7.90
N ALA A 66 4.46 -12.02 6.66
CA ALA A 66 4.91 -13.31 6.13
C ALA A 66 6.45 -13.53 6.22
N GLY A 67 7.17 -12.70 6.98
CA GLY A 67 8.62 -12.83 7.18
C GLY A 67 9.46 -12.58 5.92
N LYS A 68 8.92 -11.89 4.92
CA LYS A 68 9.62 -11.63 3.65
C LYS A 68 10.75 -10.60 3.77
N TRP A 69 10.59 -9.64 4.68
CA TRP A 69 11.54 -8.59 4.96
C TRP A 69 11.24 -7.98 6.32
N GLU A 70 12.22 -7.29 6.87
CA GLU A 70 12.08 -6.43 8.03
C GLU A 70 13.08 -5.28 7.93
N GLY A 71 12.78 -4.17 8.59
CA GLY A 71 13.68 -3.02 8.59
C GLY A 71 13.32 -2.03 9.68
N ARG A 72 14.30 -1.23 10.08
CA ARG A 72 14.08 -0.09 10.96
C ARG A 72 13.77 1.14 10.11
N PHE A 73 12.67 1.80 10.45
CA PHE A 73 12.15 2.94 9.72
C PHE A 73 12.24 4.19 10.58
N ARG A 74 13.19 5.08 10.27
CA ARG A 74 13.29 6.38 10.94
C ARG A 74 13.00 7.54 10.02
N THR A 75 12.47 8.60 10.62
CA THR A 75 12.21 9.86 9.93
C THR A 75 12.70 11.03 10.75
N ASN A 76 13.25 12.03 10.07
CA ASN A 76 13.76 13.24 10.70
C ASN A 76 12.63 14.24 11.05
N SER A 77 13.00 15.44 11.50
CA SER A 77 12.07 16.47 11.93
C SER A 77 11.09 16.95 10.85
N LEU A 78 11.46 16.79 9.56
CA LEU A 78 10.63 17.16 8.41
C LEU A 78 9.80 15.99 7.87
N GLY A 79 9.95 14.79 8.43
CA GLY A 79 9.32 13.58 7.90
C GLY A 79 9.99 13.09 6.61
N MET A 80 11.30 13.31 6.45
CA MET A 80 12.08 12.63 5.41
C MET A 80 12.61 11.31 5.95
N ARG A 81 12.80 10.33 5.08
CA ARG A 81 13.35 9.02 5.43
C ARG A 81 14.82 9.16 5.86
N GLY A 82 15.18 8.56 7.00
CA GLY A 82 16.48 8.68 7.65
C GLY A 82 16.50 9.73 8.78
N LEU A 83 17.56 9.73 9.60
CA LEU A 83 17.71 10.66 10.73
C LEU A 83 18.43 11.96 10.39
N GLU A 84 19.14 12.02 9.25
CA GLU A 84 19.92 13.20 8.90
C GLU A 84 19.02 14.41 8.65
N GLU A 85 19.29 15.49 9.37
CA GLU A 85 18.63 16.78 9.14
C GLU A 85 19.30 17.52 7.97
N PRO A 86 18.56 18.30 7.18
CA PRO A 86 19.12 19.12 6.12
C PRO A 86 20.17 20.10 6.66
N ASP A 87 21.40 19.97 6.20
CA ASP A 87 22.48 20.90 6.48
C ASP A 87 22.46 22.00 5.42
N SER A 88 22.08 23.21 5.81
CA SER A 88 22.01 24.35 4.89
C SER A 88 23.35 24.78 4.29
N THR A 89 24.47 24.34 4.87
CA THR A 89 25.81 24.66 4.37
C THR A 89 26.28 23.70 3.28
N LYS A 90 25.74 22.48 3.24
CA LYS A 90 26.10 21.47 2.26
C LYS A 90 25.19 21.56 1.03
N PRO A 91 25.72 21.39 -0.19
CA PRO A 91 24.88 21.18 -1.36
C PRO A 91 24.02 19.91 -1.18
N GLN A 92 22.73 19.97 -1.52
CA GLN A 92 21.78 18.90 -1.25
C GLN A 92 21.26 18.25 -2.54
N LEU A 93 21.15 16.92 -2.53
CA LEU A 93 20.49 16.10 -3.55
C LEU A 93 19.22 15.48 -2.94
N ALA A 94 18.05 15.80 -3.47
CA ALA A 94 16.80 15.16 -3.04
C ALA A 94 16.53 13.88 -3.86
N CYS A 95 16.37 12.74 -3.19
CA CYS A 95 15.84 11.53 -3.81
C CYS A 95 14.31 11.58 -3.74
N LEU A 96 13.66 11.49 -4.90
CA LEU A 96 12.22 11.65 -5.04
C LEU A 96 11.64 10.44 -5.78
N GLY A 97 10.49 9.95 -5.32
CA GLY A 97 9.80 8.81 -5.91
C GLY A 97 8.81 8.21 -4.94
N ASP A 98 8.55 6.92 -5.10
CA ASP A 98 7.54 6.16 -4.38
C ASP A 98 8.15 5.25 -3.29
N SER A 99 7.49 4.12 -3.01
CA SER A 99 7.95 3.05 -2.12
C SER A 99 9.35 2.53 -2.44
N LEU A 100 9.77 2.49 -3.72
CA LEU A 100 11.10 2.01 -4.12
C LEU A 100 12.18 2.99 -3.67
N VAL A 101 11.95 4.30 -3.83
CA VAL A 101 12.88 5.33 -3.38
C VAL A 101 12.84 5.53 -1.87
N MET A 102 11.65 5.42 -1.26
CA MET A 102 11.50 5.43 0.18
C MET A 102 12.29 4.28 0.84
N GLY A 103 12.57 3.21 0.09
CA GLY A 103 13.26 2.02 0.59
C GLY A 103 12.32 1.10 1.37
N PHE A 104 11.09 0.94 0.88
CA PHE A 104 10.16 -0.02 1.45
C PHE A 104 10.74 -1.43 1.37
N GLY A 105 10.86 -2.09 2.51
CA GLY A 105 11.48 -3.41 2.60
C GLY A 105 12.89 -3.44 3.18
N VAL A 106 13.54 -2.29 3.40
CA VAL A 106 14.91 -2.22 3.91
C VAL A 106 15.07 -1.19 5.05
N SER A 107 16.16 -1.30 5.82
CA SER A 107 16.48 -0.32 6.86
C SER A 107 16.98 0.99 6.26
N ASP A 108 17.04 2.08 7.04
CA ASP A 108 17.41 3.41 6.55
C ASP A 108 18.77 3.40 5.80
N GLU A 109 19.73 2.67 6.34
CA GLU A 109 21.10 2.52 5.86
C GLU A 109 21.18 1.80 4.52
N ASP A 110 20.25 0.89 4.27
CA ASP A 110 20.20 0.07 3.07
C ASP A 110 19.46 0.77 1.94
N THR A 111 18.81 1.92 2.21
CA THR A 111 18.19 2.70 1.14
C THR A 111 19.26 3.25 0.21
N PHE A 112 19.03 3.17 -1.11
CA PHE A 112 20.02 3.70 -2.05
C PHE A 112 20.27 5.20 -1.81
N CYS A 113 19.24 5.95 -1.38
CA CYS A 113 19.41 7.37 -1.12
C CYS A 113 20.42 7.61 0.01
N HIS A 114 20.38 6.81 1.07
CA HIS A 114 21.39 6.86 2.13
C HIS A 114 22.77 6.47 1.61
N GLN A 115 22.87 5.42 0.78
CA GLN A 115 24.13 4.97 0.18
C GLN A 115 24.76 6.00 -0.77
N LEU A 116 23.97 6.93 -1.31
CA LEU A 116 24.44 8.05 -2.13
C LEU A 116 24.94 9.24 -1.29
N ASN A 117 24.81 9.21 0.04
CA ASN A 117 25.23 10.34 0.87
C ASN A 117 26.74 10.59 0.73
N GLY A 118 27.12 11.84 0.45
CA GLY A 118 28.51 12.20 0.15
C GLY A 118 28.94 11.92 -1.29
N ILE A 119 28.01 11.59 -2.20
CA ILE A 119 28.33 11.44 -3.63
C ILE A 119 28.97 12.72 -4.18
N GLU A 120 30.12 12.56 -4.82
CA GLU A 120 30.85 13.65 -5.46
C GLU A 120 30.23 13.98 -6.82
N LEU A 121 29.62 15.16 -6.93
CA LEU A 121 29.11 15.71 -8.18
C LEU A 121 29.83 17.03 -8.49
N LYS A 122 29.50 17.64 -9.63
CA LYS A 122 30.05 18.94 -10.00
C LYS A 122 29.75 19.97 -8.90
N GLY A 123 30.80 20.53 -8.29
CA GLY A 123 30.68 21.46 -7.18
C GLY A 123 30.65 20.80 -5.79
N GLY A 124 31.16 19.56 -5.66
CA GLY A 124 31.47 18.90 -4.38
C GLY A 124 30.42 17.90 -3.89
N ALA A 125 30.75 17.21 -2.80
CA ALA A 125 29.91 16.22 -2.12
C ALA A 125 28.48 16.72 -1.87
N ARG A 126 27.49 15.86 -2.12
CA ARG A 126 26.08 16.12 -1.80
C ARG A 126 25.65 15.47 -0.50
N GLN A 127 24.90 16.21 0.29
CA GLN A 127 24.04 15.59 1.29
C GLN A 127 22.79 15.06 0.60
N THR A 128 22.51 13.77 0.75
CA THR A 128 21.32 13.16 0.16
C THR A 128 20.15 13.18 1.13
N LEU A 129 18.98 13.58 0.64
CA LEU A 129 17.76 13.68 1.43
C LEU A 129 16.65 12.85 0.76
N ASN A 130 16.09 11.89 1.46
CA ASN A 130 15.07 11.00 0.92
C ASN A 130 13.66 11.58 1.16
N LEU A 131 13.11 12.20 0.12
CA LEU A 131 11.80 12.86 0.14
C LEU A 131 10.66 11.91 -0.28
N ALA A 132 10.98 10.68 -0.68
CA ALA A 132 10.01 9.74 -1.20
C ALA A 132 9.06 9.21 -0.12
N VAL A 133 7.85 8.88 -0.56
CA VAL A 133 6.76 8.34 0.26
C VAL A 133 6.11 7.23 -0.56
N ASP A 134 5.66 6.17 0.10
CA ASP A 134 5.01 5.06 -0.58
C ASP A 134 3.72 5.47 -1.33
N ALA A 135 3.41 4.73 -2.39
CA ALA A 135 2.24 4.94 -3.25
C ALA A 135 2.15 6.32 -3.93
N TYR A 136 3.27 7.05 -4.07
CA TYR A 136 3.30 8.26 -4.89
C TYR A 136 3.44 7.93 -6.37
N GLY A 137 2.64 8.61 -7.20
CA GLY A 137 2.96 8.89 -8.60
C GLY A 137 3.73 10.22 -8.75
N SER A 138 3.99 10.61 -9.98
CA SER A 138 4.67 11.83 -10.40
C SER A 138 4.01 13.08 -9.83
N LEU A 139 2.67 13.11 -9.76
CA LEU A 139 1.94 14.25 -9.18
C LEU A 139 2.15 14.40 -7.67
N GLY A 140 2.10 13.28 -6.93
CA GLY A 140 2.38 13.24 -5.49
C GLY A 140 3.82 13.65 -5.18
N ALA A 141 4.77 13.10 -5.93
CA ALA A 141 6.19 13.45 -5.87
C ALA A 141 6.42 14.94 -6.13
N LEU A 142 5.80 15.52 -7.16
CA LEU A 142 5.91 16.95 -7.47
C LEU A 142 5.37 17.82 -6.33
N ARG A 143 4.18 17.50 -5.79
CA ARG A 143 3.57 18.23 -4.67
C ARG A 143 4.46 18.18 -3.42
N ARG A 144 5.06 17.02 -3.14
CA ARG A 144 6.01 16.85 -2.04
C ARG A 144 7.27 17.68 -2.24
N LEU A 145 7.83 17.69 -3.45
CA LEU A 145 8.98 18.52 -3.77
C LEU A 145 8.66 20.02 -3.61
N GLN A 146 7.49 20.47 -4.04
CA GLN A 146 7.05 21.86 -3.87
C GLN A 146 6.91 22.27 -2.40
N ASP A 147 6.44 21.37 -1.53
CA ASP A 147 6.34 21.62 -0.08
C ASP A 147 7.70 21.55 0.62
N MET A 148 8.64 20.73 0.14
CA MET A 148 9.95 20.54 0.77
C MET A 148 11.01 21.51 0.27
N ALA A 149 11.06 21.84 -1.02
CA ALA A 149 12.13 22.66 -1.61
C ALA A 149 12.34 24.00 -0.89
N PRO A 150 11.29 24.75 -0.46
CA PRO A 150 11.50 25.98 0.31
C PRO A 150 12.17 25.78 1.68
N LYS A 151 12.11 24.56 2.23
CA LYS A 151 12.73 24.17 3.52
C LYS A 151 14.19 23.70 3.32
N LEU A 152 14.57 23.39 2.08
CA LEU A 152 15.89 22.88 1.69
C LEU A 152 16.74 23.99 1.08
N LYS A 153 17.37 24.80 1.95
CA LYS A 153 18.07 26.04 1.56
C LYS A 153 19.15 25.88 0.48
N ASN A 154 19.74 24.70 0.35
CA ASN A 154 20.84 24.46 -0.59
C ASN A 154 20.58 23.25 -1.50
N LEU A 155 19.30 23.03 -1.86
CA LEU A 155 18.92 22.05 -2.86
C LEU A 155 19.51 22.40 -4.23
N LYS A 156 20.38 21.52 -4.75
CA LYS A 156 21.05 21.69 -6.05
C LYS A 156 20.50 20.76 -7.11
N GLU A 157 20.18 19.52 -6.73
CA GLU A 157 19.72 18.49 -7.65
C GLU A 157 18.53 17.70 -7.06
N VAL A 158 17.74 17.12 -7.96
CA VAL A 158 16.68 16.16 -7.62
C VAL A 158 16.91 14.91 -8.46
N LEU A 159 17.07 13.77 -7.81
CA LEU A 159 17.09 12.46 -8.44
C LEU A 159 15.68 11.88 -8.35
N PHE A 160 14.93 11.98 -9.44
CA PHE A 160 13.56 11.50 -9.53
C PHE A 160 13.50 10.12 -10.19
N PHE A 161 12.95 9.14 -9.48
CA PHE A 161 12.60 7.84 -10.05
C PHE A 161 11.11 7.81 -10.36
N VAL A 162 10.80 7.63 -11.64
CA VAL A 162 9.43 7.47 -12.11
C VAL A 162 8.86 6.18 -11.54
N SER A 163 7.67 6.28 -10.94
CA SER A 163 7.04 5.17 -10.25
C SER A 163 6.25 4.29 -11.22
N GLY A 164 6.13 2.99 -10.89
CA GLY A 164 5.16 2.12 -11.54
C GLY A 164 3.71 2.58 -11.37
N ASN A 165 3.45 3.44 -10.37
CA ASN A 165 2.16 4.03 -10.07
C ASN A 165 1.66 5.01 -11.15
N ASP A 166 2.58 5.52 -11.99
CA ASP A 166 2.27 6.43 -13.09
C ASP A 166 1.84 5.70 -14.36
N PHE A 167 2.13 4.39 -14.47
CA PHE A 167 1.86 3.66 -15.69
C PHE A 167 0.36 3.37 -15.84
N THR A 168 -0.14 3.61 -17.05
CA THR A 168 -1.50 3.26 -17.43
C THR A 168 -1.68 1.75 -17.33
N LEU A 169 -2.72 1.35 -16.62
CA LEU A 169 -3.08 -0.05 -16.51
C LEU A 169 -3.67 -0.53 -17.86
N PRO A 170 -3.37 -1.77 -18.29
CA PRO A 170 -4.02 -2.38 -19.45
C PRO A 170 -5.55 -2.26 -19.39
N GLU A 171 -6.20 -2.14 -20.54
CA GLU A 171 -7.64 -1.89 -20.62
C GLU A 171 -8.44 -2.99 -19.90
N GLU A 172 -7.95 -4.23 -19.88
CA GLU A 172 -8.55 -5.35 -19.17
C GLU A 172 -8.54 -5.18 -17.64
N LEU A 173 -7.50 -4.52 -17.10
CA LEU A 173 -7.40 -4.17 -15.68
C LEU A 173 -8.28 -2.96 -15.36
N ARG A 174 -8.33 -1.99 -16.27
CA ARG A 174 -9.18 -0.81 -16.17
C ARG A 174 -10.67 -1.16 -16.19
N ALA A 175 -11.07 -2.09 -17.06
CA ALA A 175 -12.43 -2.64 -17.12
C ALA A 175 -12.84 -3.37 -15.83
N LYS A 176 -11.87 -3.82 -15.03
CA LYS A 176 -12.08 -4.40 -13.69
C LYS A 176 -12.09 -3.34 -12.58
N GLY A 177 -12.02 -2.05 -12.93
CA GLY A 177 -12.06 -0.93 -12.00
C GLY A 177 -10.71 -0.59 -11.36
N MET A 178 -9.60 -1.09 -11.90
CA MET A 178 -8.26 -0.70 -11.44
C MET A 178 -7.79 0.51 -12.26
N LEU A 179 -7.49 1.62 -11.59
CA LEU A 179 -7.06 2.89 -12.20
C LEU A 179 -5.62 3.20 -11.76
N SER A 180 -4.90 4.02 -12.52
CA SER A 180 -3.60 4.51 -12.08
C SER A 180 -3.74 5.48 -10.90
N ASP A 181 -2.67 5.70 -10.13
CA ASP A 181 -2.74 6.59 -8.97
C ASP A 181 -3.05 8.04 -9.37
N ASP A 182 -2.55 8.49 -10.53
CA ASP A 182 -2.88 9.82 -11.07
C ASP A 182 -4.37 9.96 -11.43
N GLU A 183 -4.98 8.95 -12.06
CA GLU A 183 -6.42 8.94 -12.36
C GLU A 183 -7.25 8.96 -11.06
N ILE A 184 -6.83 8.16 -10.08
CA ILE A 184 -7.46 8.11 -8.77
C ILE A 184 -7.37 9.46 -8.07
N ASP A 185 -6.21 10.11 -8.07
CA ASP A 185 -6.00 11.41 -7.45
C ASP A 185 -6.78 12.52 -8.16
N GLU A 186 -6.91 12.45 -9.48
CA GLU A 186 -7.77 13.37 -10.22
C GLU A 186 -9.24 13.20 -9.83
N ILE A 187 -9.75 11.96 -9.76
CA ILE A 187 -11.12 11.67 -9.32
C ILE A 187 -11.34 12.18 -7.89
N ARG A 188 -10.38 11.94 -6.99
CA ARG A 188 -10.43 12.41 -5.59
C ARG A 188 -10.46 13.93 -5.49
N SER A 189 -9.72 14.63 -6.36
CA SER A 189 -9.67 16.09 -6.35
C SER A 189 -11.01 16.75 -6.72
N ARG A 190 -11.87 16.03 -7.44
CA ARG A 190 -13.19 16.50 -7.86
C ARG A 190 -14.29 16.27 -6.81
N ASP A 191 -14.07 15.42 -5.81
CA ASP A 191 -15.04 15.18 -4.73
C ASP A 191 -14.81 16.17 -3.56
N PRO A 192 -15.72 17.14 -3.34
CA PRO A 192 -15.54 18.15 -2.30
C PRO A 192 -15.55 17.57 -0.88
N ASN A 193 -16.07 16.36 -0.68
CA ASN A 193 -16.10 15.70 0.62
C ASN A 193 -14.93 14.72 0.82
N PHE A 194 -14.17 14.39 -0.24
CA PHE A 194 -13.14 13.36 -0.18
C PHE A 194 -12.09 13.69 0.87
N ASN A 195 -11.52 14.89 0.84
CA ASN A 195 -10.46 15.30 1.78
C ASN A 195 -10.92 15.16 3.24
N ARG A 196 -12.16 15.57 3.56
CA ARG A 196 -12.74 15.45 4.90
C ARG A 196 -12.88 13.98 5.30
N ASN A 197 -13.48 13.17 4.44
CA ASN A 197 -13.76 11.77 4.74
C ASN A 197 -12.48 10.95 4.84
N PHE A 198 -11.52 11.20 3.95
CA PHE A 198 -10.20 10.58 3.96
C PHE A 198 -9.43 10.94 5.24
N ARG A 199 -9.41 12.23 5.63
CA ARG A 199 -8.78 12.66 6.89
C ARG A 199 -9.39 11.93 8.09
N ILE A 200 -10.72 11.92 8.21
CA ILE A 200 -11.41 11.24 9.32
C ILE A 200 -11.05 9.75 9.33
N GLN A 201 -11.16 9.08 8.20
CA GLN A 201 -10.85 7.66 8.09
C GLN A 201 -9.37 7.37 8.42
N PHE A 202 -8.45 8.18 7.90
CA PHE A 202 -7.01 8.03 8.13
C PHE A 202 -6.70 8.19 9.62
N GLU A 203 -7.14 9.29 10.23
CA GLU A 203 -6.87 9.58 11.63
C GLU A 203 -7.53 8.58 12.57
N LEU A 204 -8.76 8.14 12.30
CA LEU A 204 -9.40 7.06 13.07
C LEU A 204 -8.63 5.75 12.97
N SER A 205 -8.17 5.37 11.77
CA SER A 205 -7.34 4.16 11.59
C SER A 205 -5.96 4.28 12.21
N ARG A 206 -5.45 5.51 12.36
CA ARG A 206 -4.20 5.78 13.06
C ARG A 206 -4.38 5.83 14.58
N ALA A 207 -5.54 6.26 15.08
CA ALA A 207 -5.80 6.33 16.51
C ALA A 207 -6.27 4.98 17.11
N SER A 208 -7.12 4.24 16.40
CA SER A 208 -7.72 2.99 16.89
C SER A 208 -7.27 1.79 16.08
N TYR A 209 -6.69 0.82 16.79
CA TYR A 209 -6.34 -0.48 16.25
C TYR A 209 -7.59 -1.26 15.83
N THR A 210 -8.66 -1.19 16.62
CA THR A 210 -9.96 -1.82 16.31
C THR A 210 -10.51 -1.30 14.99
N PHE A 211 -10.56 0.02 14.81
CA PHE A 211 -11.06 0.62 13.58
C PHE A 211 -10.19 0.24 12.38
N GLN A 212 -8.87 0.21 12.56
CA GLN A 212 -7.96 -0.25 11.50
C GLN A 212 -8.23 -1.71 11.11
N ALA A 213 -8.39 -2.61 12.09
CA ALA A 213 -8.70 -4.01 11.83
C ALA A 213 -10.04 -4.18 11.11
N LEU A 214 -11.09 -3.45 11.54
CA LEU A 214 -12.39 -3.44 10.86
C LEU A 214 -12.29 -2.95 9.42
N LYS A 215 -11.53 -1.87 9.19
CA LYS A 215 -11.29 -1.35 7.83
C LYS A 215 -10.61 -2.41 6.95
N LEU A 216 -9.55 -3.04 7.44
CA LEU A 216 -8.83 -4.08 6.70
C LEU A 216 -9.74 -5.29 6.41
N ALA A 217 -10.54 -5.73 7.39
CA ALA A 217 -11.51 -6.81 7.20
C ALA A 217 -12.56 -6.45 6.15
N PHE A 218 -13.05 -5.21 6.15
CA PHE A 218 -14.02 -4.73 5.16
C PHE A 218 -13.44 -4.66 3.74
N GLU A 219 -12.22 -4.14 3.58
CA GLU A 219 -11.55 -4.13 2.27
C GLU A 219 -11.27 -5.56 1.78
N GLN A 220 -10.83 -6.46 2.66
CA GLN A 220 -10.66 -7.87 2.33
C GLN A 220 -11.99 -8.52 1.92
N LEU A 221 -13.09 -8.23 2.62
CA LEU A 221 -14.43 -8.75 2.30
C LEU A 221 -14.88 -8.32 0.90
N LYS A 222 -14.67 -7.04 0.52
CA LYS A 222 -14.99 -6.55 -0.82
C LYS A 222 -14.23 -7.32 -1.90
N VAL A 223 -12.93 -7.53 -1.70
CA VAL A 223 -12.08 -8.27 -2.63
C VAL A 223 -12.57 -9.72 -2.76
N GLN A 224 -12.81 -10.40 -1.63
CA GLN A 224 -13.31 -11.78 -1.62
C GLN A 224 -14.69 -11.90 -2.27
N TYR A 225 -15.58 -10.93 -2.03
CA TYR A 225 -16.88 -10.85 -2.68
C TYR A 225 -16.73 -10.71 -4.19
N GLY A 226 -15.87 -9.80 -4.66
CA GLY A 226 -15.58 -9.63 -6.09
C GLY A 226 -15.07 -10.91 -6.76
N PHE A 227 -14.09 -11.58 -6.14
CA PHE A 227 -13.57 -12.86 -6.63
C PHE A 227 -14.63 -13.96 -6.63
N THR A 228 -15.43 -14.05 -5.57
CA THR A 228 -16.50 -15.05 -5.44
C THR A 228 -17.55 -14.84 -6.53
N MET A 229 -18.01 -13.61 -6.73
CA MET A 229 -18.97 -13.27 -7.78
C MET A 229 -18.43 -13.52 -9.18
N PHE A 230 -17.15 -13.17 -9.43
CA PHE A 230 -16.49 -13.49 -10.69
C PHE A 230 -16.43 -15.00 -10.93
N ARG A 231 -16.03 -15.78 -9.92
CA ARG A 231 -15.97 -17.24 -10.00
C ARG A 231 -17.34 -17.85 -10.24
N LEU A 232 -18.37 -17.42 -9.52
CA LEU A 232 -19.75 -17.89 -9.72
C LEU A 232 -20.25 -17.58 -11.13
N LYS A 233 -19.97 -16.37 -11.64
CA LYS A 233 -20.34 -16.00 -13.01
C LYS A 233 -19.57 -16.82 -14.06
N SER A 234 -18.28 -17.03 -13.85
CA SER A 234 -17.45 -17.88 -14.72
C SER A 234 -17.94 -19.32 -14.72
N GLU A 235 -18.27 -19.87 -13.55
CA GLU A 235 -18.81 -21.22 -13.40
C GLU A 235 -20.14 -21.33 -14.12
N TRP A 236 -21.06 -20.38 -13.89
CA TRP A 236 -22.36 -20.33 -14.56
C TRP A 236 -22.23 -20.27 -16.08
N ASN A 237 -21.33 -19.43 -16.60
CA ASN A 237 -21.04 -19.36 -18.03
C ASN A 237 -20.47 -20.68 -18.57
N SER A 238 -19.65 -21.39 -17.81
CA SER A 238 -19.08 -22.66 -18.24
C SER A 238 -20.11 -23.79 -18.38
N THR A 239 -21.26 -23.69 -17.69
CA THR A 239 -22.33 -24.71 -17.76
C THR A 239 -23.04 -24.78 -19.12
N GLY A 240 -22.92 -23.75 -19.95
CA GLY A 240 -23.67 -23.64 -21.21
C GLY A 240 -25.13 -23.19 -21.04
N PHE A 241 -25.59 -22.91 -19.81
CA PHE A 241 -26.94 -22.39 -19.53
C PHE A 241 -27.01 -20.86 -19.46
N SER A 242 -25.88 -20.18 -19.56
CA SER A 242 -25.83 -18.71 -19.55
C SER A 242 -25.99 -18.16 -20.97
N SER A 243 -26.67 -17.02 -21.10
CA SER A 243 -26.68 -16.27 -22.37
C SER A 243 -25.30 -15.74 -22.76
N ALA A 244 -24.34 -15.73 -21.82
CA ALA A 244 -22.95 -15.36 -22.06
C ALA A 244 -22.02 -16.58 -22.26
N SER A 245 -22.56 -17.80 -22.38
CA SER A 245 -21.79 -19.00 -22.70
C SER A 245 -21.32 -18.98 -24.15
N THR A 246 -20.10 -19.46 -24.42
CA THR A 246 -19.60 -19.63 -25.80
C THR A 246 -20.16 -20.93 -26.42
N VAL A 247 -20.01 -21.07 -27.74
CA VAL A 247 -20.50 -22.26 -28.48
C VAL A 247 -19.82 -23.55 -27.98
N GLU A 248 -18.59 -23.45 -27.49
CA GLU A 248 -17.82 -24.57 -26.95
C GLU A 248 -18.21 -24.94 -25.51
N GLN A 249 -19.00 -24.11 -24.82
CA GLN A 249 -19.45 -24.33 -23.44
C GLN A 249 -20.85 -24.95 -23.47
N THR A 250 -20.93 -26.27 -23.21
CA THR A 250 -22.19 -27.03 -23.21
C THR A 250 -22.37 -27.79 -21.89
N PRO A 251 -23.61 -28.09 -21.48
CA PRO A 251 -23.86 -28.84 -20.25
C PRO A 251 -23.14 -30.20 -20.21
N VAL A 252 -23.09 -30.90 -21.34
CA VAL A 252 -22.40 -32.19 -21.46
C VAL A 252 -20.90 -32.03 -21.25
N LYS A 253 -20.28 -31.01 -21.86
CA LYS A 253 -18.84 -30.74 -21.68
C LYS A 253 -18.52 -30.31 -20.25
N TYR A 254 -19.34 -29.43 -19.67
CA TYR A 254 -19.18 -29.02 -18.27
C TYR A 254 -19.24 -30.21 -17.30
N MET A 255 -20.24 -31.09 -17.45
CA MET A 255 -20.33 -32.32 -16.67
C MET A 255 -19.11 -33.23 -16.88
N LYS A 256 -18.63 -33.36 -18.11
CA LYS A 256 -17.43 -34.14 -18.41
C LYS A 256 -16.20 -33.55 -17.71
N ASP A 257 -15.94 -32.26 -17.87
CA ASP A 257 -14.75 -31.59 -17.33
C ASP A 257 -14.76 -31.48 -15.80
N SER A 258 -15.96 -31.39 -15.20
CA SER A 258 -16.13 -31.30 -13.73
C SER A 258 -15.85 -32.61 -13.01
N PHE A 259 -16.24 -33.74 -13.61
CA PHE A 259 -16.16 -35.07 -12.99
C PHE A 259 -15.04 -35.94 -13.54
N PHE A 260 -14.56 -35.65 -14.76
CA PHE A 260 -13.52 -36.42 -15.43
C PHE A 260 -12.38 -35.48 -15.84
N ARG A 261 -11.31 -35.49 -15.03
CA ARG A 261 -10.05 -34.85 -15.43
C ARG A 261 -9.30 -35.80 -16.36
N THR A 262 -9.04 -35.37 -17.58
CA THR A 262 -7.99 -35.99 -18.39
C THR A 262 -6.65 -35.76 -17.67
N PRO A 263 -5.87 -36.81 -17.34
CA PRO A 263 -4.55 -36.62 -16.76
C PRO A 263 -3.70 -35.80 -17.72
N GLU A 264 -3.09 -34.72 -17.23
CA GLU A 264 -2.14 -33.93 -18.01
C GLU A 264 -0.95 -34.84 -18.35
N THR A 265 -0.83 -35.21 -19.63
CA THR A 265 0.35 -35.85 -20.19
C THR A 265 1.43 -34.80 -20.41
N LYS A 266 1.92 -34.20 -19.33
CA LYS A 266 3.16 -33.42 -19.30
C LYS A 266 4.10 -33.99 -18.25
N CYS A 267 4.52 -35.23 -18.46
CA CYS A 267 5.89 -35.57 -18.11
C CYS A 267 6.76 -34.95 -19.20
N ASP A 268 7.61 -34.01 -18.82
CA ASP A 268 8.62 -33.44 -19.71
C ASP A 268 9.44 -34.59 -20.30
N PRO A 269 9.45 -34.82 -21.64
CA PRO A 269 10.15 -35.96 -22.22
C PRO A 269 11.67 -35.78 -22.22
N ASN A 270 12.22 -34.67 -21.73
CA ASN A 270 13.65 -34.40 -21.85
C ASN A 270 14.34 -33.96 -20.54
N PRO A 271 14.77 -34.90 -19.68
CA PRO A 271 15.49 -34.57 -18.45
C PRO A 271 16.98 -34.22 -18.63
N GLN A 272 17.50 -34.01 -19.85
CA GLN A 272 18.96 -34.00 -20.08
C GLN A 272 19.66 -32.67 -20.40
N GLU A 273 19.01 -31.51 -20.46
CA GLU A 273 19.71 -30.26 -20.85
C GLU A 273 19.89 -29.18 -19.77
N THR A 274 19.52 -29.42 -18.51
CA THR A 274 19.61 -28.38 -17.46
C THR A 274 20.91 -28.38 -16.64
N PHE A 275 21.89 -29.24 -16.94
CA PHE A 275 23.21 -29.24 -16.28
C PHE A 275 24.39 -29.26 -17.25
N LYS A 276 24.48 -28.27 -18.16
CA LYS A 276 25.79 -27.81 -18.65
C LYS A 276 26.22 -26.61 -17.83
N LYS A 277 26.98 -26.90 -16.76
CA LYS A 277 27.85 -25.92 -16.09
C LYS A 277 28.68 -25.20 -17.15
N ARG A 278 28.53 -23.88 -17.26
CA ARG A 278 29.60 -23.03 -17.79
C ARG A 278 30.72 -23.04 -16.74
N MET A 279 31.79 -23.78 -17.04
CA MET A 279 33.14 -23.40 -16.63
C MET A 279 33.61 -22.27 -17.51
#